data_AF-A0A661NF63-F1
#
_entry.id   AF-A0A661NF63-F1
#
_cell.length_a   1.000
_cell.length_b   1.000
_cell.length_c   1.000
_cell.angle_alpha   90.00
_cell.angle_beta   90.00
_cell.angle_gamma   90.00
#
_symmetry.space_group_name_H-M   'P 1'
#
loop_
_entity.id
_entity.type
_entity.pdbx_description
1 polymer ?
#
loop_
_entity_poly.entity_id
_entity_poly.type
_entity_poly.pdbx_seq_one_letter_code
_entity_poly.pdbx_strand_id
1 'polypeptide(L)'
;MKRALVVMLAGLLLGACSESIENFTCTRNLDCRTGLQCNPAGECVEAKELKIEQVALPDAVLGETYEQGLRASGGITPYSWSMTVVEG
;
A
#
# COMPACT_ATOMS: atom_id res chain seq x y z
N MET A 1 -9.06 -34.48 -14.06
CA MET A 1 -7.70 -34.64 -13.50
C MET A 1 -6.82 -33.50 -14.00
N LYS A 2 -6.57 -32.48 -13.18
CA LYS A 2 -5.75 -31.32 -13.57
C LYS A 2 -4.43 -31.43 -12.81
N ARG A 3 -3.36 -31.82 -13.52
CA ARG A 3 -2.00 -31.91 -12.98
C ARG A 3 -1.34 -30.54 -13.16
N ALA A 4 -0.96 -29.89 -12.07
CA ALA A 4 -0.06 -28.75 -12.09
C ALA A 4 1.37 -29.25 -11.84
N LEU A 5 2.27 -29.01 -12.79
CA LEU A 5 3.70 -29.28 -12.63
C LEU A 5 4.34 -28.00 -12.09
N VAL A 6 4.74 -28.00 -10.82
CA VAL A 6 5.53 -26.93 -10.23
C VAL A 6 6.99 -27.21 -10.56
N VAL A 7 7.56 -26.51 -11.55
CA VAL A 7 9.01 -26.56 -11.81
C VAL A 7 9.66 -25.51 -10.93
N MET A 8 10.12 -25.93 -9.75
CA MET A 8 11.04 -25.13 -8.93
C MET A 8 12.47 -25.49 -9.34
N LEU A 9 13.09 -24.67 -10.19
CA LEU A 9 14.54 -24.66 -10.33
C LEU A 9 15.03 -23.34 -9.72
N ALA A 10 15.74 -23.48 -8.58
CA ALA A 10 16.55 -22.45 -7.93
C ALA A 10 15.89 -21.06 -7.79
N GLY A 11 15.01 -20.91 -6.79
CA GLY A 11 14.85 -19.63 -6.07
C GLY A 11 14.20 -18.45 -6.81
N LEU A 12 13.65 -18.63 -8.02
CA LEU A 12 12.94 -17.59 -8.73
C LEU A 12 11.49 -18.02 -9.01
N LEU A 13 10.56 -17.56 -8.17
CA LEU A 13 9.13 -17.59 -8.46
C LEU A 13 8.86 -16.55 -9.56
N LEU A 14 9.02 -16.93 -10.83
CA LEU A 14 8.41 -16.20 -11.93
C LEU A 14 6.98 -16.72 -12.08
N GLY A 15 6.01 -15.81 -11.94
CA GLY A 15 4.60 -16.08 -11.72
C GLY A 15 3.98 -17.15 -12.62
N ALA A 16 3.26 -18.07 -11.99
CA ALA A 16 2.35 -18.95 -12.70
C ALA A 16 1.10 -18.15 -13.13
N CYS A 17 0.82 -18.13 -14.43
CA CYS A 17 -0.54 -17.84 -14.89
C CYS A 17 -1.43 -19.01 -14.42
N SER A 18 -2.30 -18.79 -13.43
CA SER A 18 -3.33 -19.77 -13.07
C SER A 18 -4.70 -19.11 -13.09
N GLU A 19 -5.58 -19.66 -13.94
CA GLU A 19 -6.98 -19.26 -14.10
C GLU A 19 -7.89 -19.73 -12.94
N SER A 20 -7.34 -20.30 -11.88
CA SER A 20 -8.03 -20.38 -10.58
C SER A 20 -7.02 -20.59 -9.46
N ILE A 21 -6.90 -19.59 -8.58
CA ILE A 21 -6.02 -19.62 -7.42
C ILE A 21 -6.92 -19.57 -6.18
N GLU A 22 -6.90 -20.62 -5.38
CA GLU A 22 -7.29 -20.52 -3.98
C GLU A 22 -6.12 -19.84 -3.24
N ASN A 23 -6.25 -18.52 -3.04
CA ASN A 23 -5.52 -17.69 -2.07
C ASN A 23 -3.98 -17.74 -2.08
N PHE A 24 -3.32 -17.29 -3.16
CA PHE A 24 -1.91 -16.84 -3.05
C PHE A 24 -1.90 -15.41 -2.46
N THR A 25 -1.32 -15.26 -1.27
CA THR A 25 -1.04 -13.95 -0.69
C THR A 25 0.22 -13.35 -1.35
N CYS A 26 0.19 -12.06 -1.66
CA CYS A 26 1.36 -11.34 -2.14
C CYS A 26 2.28 -10.97 -0.96
N THR A 27 3.58 -10.89 -1.22
CA THR A 27 4.58 -10.40 -0.27
C THR A 27 5.29 -9.14 -0.79
N ARG A 28 5.23 -8.91 -2.10
CA ARG A 28 5.78 -7.75 -2.79
C ARG A 28 4.83 -7.30 -3.89
N ASN A 29 4.93 -6.04 -4.29
CA ASN A 29 4.16 -5.51 -5.43
C ASN A 29 4.46 -6.24 -6.75
N LEU A 30 5.66 -6.81 -6.89
CA LEU A 30 6.07 -7.60 -8.06
C LEU A 30 5.30 -8.93 -8.17
N ASP A 31 4.71 -9.41 -7.08
CA ASP A 31 3.88 -10.62 -7.08
C ASP A 31 2.50 -10.33 -7.70
N CYS A 32 2.14 -9.05 -7.82
CA CYS A 32 0.88 -8.60 -8.38
C CYS A 32 1.01 -8.28 -9.87
N ARG A 33 -0.11 -8.35 -10.60
CA ARG A 33 -0.19 -7.85 -11.99
C ARG A 33 0.12 -6.35 -12.03
N THR A 34 0.67 -5.90 -13.14
CA THR A 34 0.94 -4.48 -13.40
C THR A 34 -0.31 -3.63 -13.13
N GLY A 35 -0.16 -2.57 -12.34
CA GLY A 35 -1.25 -1.68 -11.93
C GLY A 35 -1.87 -2.00 -10.55
N LEU A 36 -1.51 -3.12 -9.93
CA LEU A 36 -1.93 -3.46 -8.57
C LEU A 36 -0.78 -3.30 -7.56
N GLN A 37 -1.12 -3.09 -6.30
CA GLN A 37 -0.20 -3.05 -5.17
C GLN A 37 -0.57 -4.11 -4.13
N CYS A 38 0.45 -4.66 -3.48
CA CYS A 38 0.28 -5.60 -2.40
C CYS A 38 -0.04 -4.84 -1.10
N ASN A 39 -1.19 -5.11 -0.49
CA ASN A 39 -1.55 -4.52 0.79
C ASN A 39 -0.93 -5.32 1.97
N PRO A 40 -0.95 -4.79 3.21
CA PRO A 40 -0.43 -5.50 4.38
C PRO A 40 -1.16 -6.81 4.71
N ALA A 41 -2.36 -7.03 4.19
CA ALA A 41 -3.09 -8.29 4.32
C ALA A 41 -2.64 -9.35 3.29
N GLY A 42 -1.73 -9.01 2.38
CA GLY A 42 -1.26 -9.90 1.33
C GLY A 42 -2.22 -9.98 0.13
N GLU A 43 -3.05 -8.97 -0.08
CA GLU A 43 -3.98 -8.90 -1.21
C GLU A 43 -3.46 -7.91 -2.27
N CYS A 44 -3.58 -8.28 -3.54
CA CYS A 44 -3.31 -7.36 -4.65
C CYS A 44 -4.54 -6.48 -4.88
N VAL A 45 -4.42 -5.19 -4.59
CA VAL A 45 -5.50 -4.22 -4.73
C VAL A 45 -5.12 -3.11 -5.70
N GLU A 46 -6.12 -2.50 -6.33
CA GLU A 46 -5.90 -1.28 -7.12
C GLU A 46 -5.67 -0.11 -6.17
N ALA A 47 -4.46 0.43 -6.16
CA ALA A 47 -4.14 1.60 -5.37
C ALA A 47 -4.60 2.86 -6.12
N LYS A 48 -5.64 3.51 -5.60
CA LYS A 48 -6.01 4.86 -6.06
C LYS A 48 -4.86 5.83 -5.74
N GLU A 49 -4.78 6.95 -6.45
CA GLU A 49 -3.85 8.04 -6.13
C GLU A 49 -4.00 8.49 -4.67
N LEU A 50 -2.88 8.56 -3.95
CA LEU A 50 -2.85 9.07 -2.58
C LEU A 50 -3.08 10.59 -2.60
N LYS A 51 -4.13 11.03 -1.93
CA LYS A 51 -4.48 12.44 -1.79
C LYS A 51 -4.64 12.81 -0.33
N ILE A 52 -3.94 13.86 0.10
CA ILE A 52 -4.20 14.53 1.36
C ILE A 52 -5.40 15.46 1.13
N GLU A 53 -6.44 15.33 1.95
CA GLU A 53 -7.69 16.06 1.76
C GLU A 53 -7.66 17.46 2.35
N GLN A 54 -6.75 17.70 3.30
CA GLN A 54 -6.58 19.01 3.91
C GLN A 54 -5.71 19.90 3.04
N VAL A 55 -6.26 21.05 2.69
CA VAL A 55 -5.59 22.03 1.84
C VAL A 55 -4.76 23.01 2.66
N ALA A 56 -5.15 23.27 3.91
CA ALA A 56 -4.45 24.15 4.84
C ALA A 56 -4.64 23.67 6.28
N LEU A 57 -3.59 23.85 7.10
CA LEU A 57 -3.63 23.66 8.53
C LEU A 57 -3.69 25.04 9.20
N PRO A 58 -4.50 25.22 10.26
CA PRO A 58 -4.54 26.48 11.00
C PRO A 58 -3.19 26.82 11.63
N ASP A 59 -2.92 28.12 11.80
CA ASP A 59 -1.77 28.58 12.56
C ASP A 59 -1.88 28.13 14.02
N ALA A 60 -0.76 27.68 14.58
CA ALA A 60 -0.67 27.34 16.00
C ALA A 60 -0.50 28.62 16.84
N VAL A 61 -1.13 28.66 18.02
CA VAL A 61 -1.01 29.76 18.99
C VAL A 61 -0.02 29.37 20.09
N LEU A 62 0.87 30.31 20.44
CA LEU A 62 1.86 30.07 21.48
C LEU A 62 1.20 29.80 22.83
N GLY A 63 1.59 28.70 23.47
CA GLY A 63 1.06 28.29 24.77
C GLY A 63 -0.25 27.49 24.71
N GLU A 64 -0.80 27.26 23.51
CA GLU A 64 -1.98 26.42 23.31
C GLU A 64 -1.61 25.04 22.75
N THR A 65 -2.34 24.00 23.16
CA THR A 65 -2.20 22.67 22.57
C THR A 65 -2.74 22.70 21.14
N TYR A 66 -1.94 22.21 20.20
CA TYR A 66 -2.32 22.10 18.80
C TYR A 66 -2.77 20.67 18.45
N GLU A 67 -4.06 20.50 18.12
CA GLU A 67 -4.65 19.21 17.78
C GLU A 67 -5.44 19.28 16.47
N GLN A 68 -4.82 18.89 15.36
CA GLN A 68 -5.50 18.82 14.07
C GLN A 68 -5.58 17.37 13.55
N GLY A 69 -6.79 16.90 13.29
CA GLY A 69 -7.01 15.57 12.73
C GLY A 69 -6.68 15.53 11.24
N LEU A 70 -5.76 14.65 10.81
CA LEU A 70 -5.36 14.54 9.40
C LEU A 70 -6.22 13.56 8.60
N ARG A 71 -6.50 13.88 7.33
CA ARG A 71 -7.30 13.01 6.43
C ARG A 71 -6.59 12.80 5.09
N ALA A 72 -6.56 11.54 4.67
CA ALA A 72 -6.08 11.13 3.35
C ALA A 72 -7.00 10.06 2.75
N SER A 73 -7.08 10.04 1.44
CA SER A 73 -7.77 9.01 0.66
C SER A 73 -6.87 8.44 -0.44
N GLY A 74 -7.18 7.22 -0.89
CA GLY A 74 -6.36 6.47 -1.85
C GLY A 74 -5.09 5.88 -1.23
N GLY A 75 -4.17 5.40 -2.06
CA GLY A 75 -2.99 4.65 -1.61
C GLY A 75 -3.35 3.36 -0.86
N ILE A 76 -2.40 2.88 -0.06
CA ILE A 76 -2.51 1.66 0.74
C ILE A 76 -2.40 2.01 2.22
N THR A 77 -3.38 1.57 3.00
CA THR A 77 -3.41 1.77 4.46
C THR A 77 -2.59 0.69 5.20
N PRO A 78 -2.10 0.97 6.41
CA PRO A 78 -2.28 2.20 7.20
C PRO A 78 -1.35 3.35 6.79
N TYR A 79 -1.80 4.60 6.95
CA TYR A 79 -0.97 5.78 6.71
C TYR A 79 -0.10 6.13 7.91
N SER A 80 1.08 6.67 7.65
CA SER A 80 1.97 7.24 8.67
C SER A 80 2.17 8.73 8.38
N TRP A 81 2.12 9.55 9.42
CA TRP A 81 2.27 10.99 9.34
C TRP A 81 3.52 11.42 10.09
N SER A 82 4.29 12.33 9.50
CA SER A 82 5.44 12.98 10.13
C SER A 82 5.33 14.48 9.96
N MET A 83 5.69 15.23 10.98
CA MET A 83 5.80 16.69 10.94
C MET A 83 7.27 17.08 10.88
N THR A 84 7.59 18.08 10.06
CA THR A 84 8.93 18.69 10.02
C THR A 84 8.77 20.19 10.25
N VAL A 85 9.57 20.73 11.16
CA VAL A 85 9.66 22.17 11.36
C VAL A 85 10.65 22.71 10.32
N VAL A 86 10.22 23.70 9.55
CA VAL A 86 11.11 24.43 8.65
C VAL A 86 11.56 25.67 9.42
N GLU A 87 12.84 25.72 9.80
CA GLU A 87 13.43 26.93 10.37
C GLU A 87 13.46 28.00 9.26
N GLY A 88 12.86 29.16 9.52
CA GLY A 88 12.82 30.31 8.62
C GLY A 88 13.79 31.41 9.04
#